data_AF-A0A397TT08-F1
#
_entry.id   AF-A0A397TT08-F1
#
_cell.length_a   1.000
_cell.length_b   1.000
_cell.length_c   1.000
_cell.angle_alpha   90.00
_cell.angle_beta   90.00
_cell.angle_gamma   90.00
#
_symmetry.space_group_name_H-M   'P 1'
#
loop_
_entity.id
_entity.type
_entity.pdbx_description
1 polymer ?
#
loop_
_entity_poly.entity_id
_entity_poly.type
_entity_poly.pdbx_seq_one_letter_code
_entity_poly.pdbx_strand_id
1 'polypeptide(L)'
;MLFNRLETMKESAQEISSSTSQVRGPSAVATELGLLPDRIDPDVDMDLNRGDPYVVMLELIEKQFDGDMELSTFEECLRYIYGTKAYIMFTVDKLVQNMTKQMQLLVSDTKSNTLINLFEDNKKRHDQSSVRSHIMYQLHANSTIGYDEPTYRMDY
;
A
#
# COMPACT_ATOMS: atom_id res chain seq x y z
N MET A 1 -8.71 -0.51 1.09
CA MET A 1 -7.96 -0.47 -0.19
C MET A 1 -6.84 -1.49 -0.20
N LEU A 2 -5.75 -1.31 0.57
CA LEU A 2 -4.69 -2.33 0.69
C LEU A 2 -5.10 -3.47 1.63
N PHE A 3 -5.62 -3.12 2.81
CA PHE A 3 -6.10 -4.08 3.82
C PHE A 3 -7.08 -5.10 3.21
N ASN A 4 -8.16 -4.65 2.57
CA ASN A 4 -9.15 -5.54 1.96
C ASN A 4 -8.53 -6.47 0.91
N ARG A 5 -7.53 -6.01 0.13
CA ARG A 5 -6.84 -6.86 -0.85
C ARG A 5 -6.07 -7.97 -0.14
N LEU A 6 -5.28 -7.62 0.86
CA LEU A 6 -4.53 -8.59 1.67
C LEU A 6 -5.45 -9.56 2.41
N GLU A 7 -6.59 -9.09 2.90
CA GLU A 7 -7.62 -9.91 3.54
C GLU A 7 -8.22 -10.91 2.55
N THR A 8 -8.65 -10.46 1.37
CA THR A 8 -9.17 -11.35 0.31
C THR A 8 -8.14 -12.39 -0.15
N MET A 9 -6.85 -12.02 -0.23
CA MET A 9 -5.78 -12.96 -0.58
C MET A 9 -5.51 -13.95 0.54
N LYS A 10 -5.66 -13.55 1.81
CA LYS A 10 -5.54 -14.43 2.97
C LYS A 10 -6.68 -15.44 3.03
N GLU A 11 -7.91 -15.00 2.82
CA GLU A 11 -9.08 -15.90 2.71
C GLU A 11 -8.89 -16.89 1.55
N SER A 12 -8.44 -16.41 0.39
CA SER A 12 -8.16 -17.26 -0.77
C SER A 12 -7.05 -18.26 -0.51
N ALA A 13 -6.02 -17.90 0.27
CA ALA A 13 -4.95 -18.82 0.67
C ALA A 13 -5.47 -19.94 1.59
N GLN A 14 -6.41 -19.62 2.48
CA GLN A 14 -7.06 -20.63 3.32
C GLN A 14 -7.92 -21.59 2.49
N GLU A 15 -8.68 -21.06 1.52
CA GLU A 15 -9.41 -21.88 0.55
C GLU A 15 -8.47 -22.82 -0.21
N ILE A 16 -7.37 -22.29 -0.74
CA ILE A 16 -6.35 -23.07 -1.46
C ILE A 16 -5.79 -24.15 -0.54
N SER A 17 -5.36 -23.81 0.67
CA SER A 17 -4.77 -24.76 1.62
C SER A 17 -5.76 -25.87 2.00
N SER A 18 -7.05 -25.55 2.15
CA SER A 18 -8.09 -26.54 2.45
C SER A 18 -8.41 -27.46 1.27
N SER A 19 -8.27 -26.98 0.04
CA SER A 19 -8.54 -27.72 -1.20
C SER A 19 -7.29 -28.43 -1.78
N THR A 20 -6.08 -28.08 -1.31
CA THR A 20 -4.77 -28.59 -1.78
C THR A 20 -4.49 -30.06 -1.43
N SER A 21 -5.41 -30.78 -0.77
CA SER A 21 -5.31 -32.25 -0.72
C SER A 21 -5.47 -32.92 -2.09
N GLN A 22 -5.90 -32.21 -3.13
CA GLN A 22 -5.99 -32.74 -4.49
C GLN A 22 -5.44 -31.75 -5.54
N VAL A 23 -4.34 -32.15 -6.18
CA VAL A 23 -3.97 -31.79 -7.56
C VAL A 23 -3.49 -30.34 -7.78
N ARG A 24 -2.22 -30.06 -7.44
CA ARG A 24 -1.41 -29.07 -8.18
C ARG A 24 0.02 -29.53 -8.51
N GLY A 25 0.38 -30.76 -8.13
CA GLY A 25 1.57 -31.39 -8.68
C GLY A 25 1.32 -31.81 -10.13
N PRO A 26 2.34 -31.73 -11.01
CA PRO A 26 2.22 -32.34 -12.32
C PRO A 26 1.89 -33.83 -12.15
N SER A 27 0.97 -34.34 -12.98
CA SER A 27 0.73 -35.78 -13.02
C SER A 27 2.05 -36.50 -13.25
N ALA A 28 2.27 -37.64 -12.59
CA ALA A 28 3.48 -38.44 -12.74
C ALA A 28 3.79 -38.71 -14.23
N VAL A 29 2.75 -38.90 -15.03
CA VAL A 29 2.82 -39.10 -16.49
C VAL A 29 3.32 -37.86 -17.24
N ALA A 30 2.92 -36.65 -16.82
CA ALA A 30 3.38 -35.41 -17.45
C ALA A 30 4.85 -35.12 -17.13
N THR A 31 5.30 -35.53 -15.94
CA THR A 31 6.71 -35.47 -15.52
C THR A 31 7.56 -36.43 -16.36
N GLU A 32 7.08 -37.65 -16.58
CA GLU A 32 7.76 -38.66 -17.38
C GLU A 32 7.85 -38.30 -18.87
N LEU A 33 6.83 -37.59 -19.40
CA LEU A 33 6.77 -37.12 -20.79
C LEU A 33 7.51 -35.80 -21.04
N GLY A 34 8.06 -35.15 -20.01
CA GLY A 34 8.68 -33.82 -20.14
C GLY A 34 7.70 -32.72 -20.57
N LEU A 35 6.40 -32.91 -20.32
CA LEU A 35 5.33 -31.98 -20.68
C LEU A 35 4.99 -31.01 -19.53
N LEU A 36 5.96 -30.77 -18.65
CA LEU A 36 5.80 -29.81 -17.57
C LEU A 36 5.68 -28.42 -18.20
N PRO A 37 4.59 -27.70 -17.96
CA PRO A 37 4.51 -26.33 -18.43
C PRO A 37 5.55 -25.54 -17.64
N ASP A 38 6.56 -25.04 -18.34
CA ASP A 38 7.59 -24.15 -17.81
C ASP A 38 6.93 -22.77 -17.60
N ARG A 39 6.09 -22.66 -16.56
CA ARG A 39 5.25 -21.47 -16.33
C ARG A 39 5.95 -20.40 -15.51
N ILE A 40 7.03 -20.76 -14.83
CA ILE A 40 7.76 -19.88 -13.92
C ILE A 40 9.16 -19.72 -14.50
N ASP A 41 9.60 -18.47 -14.58
CA ASP A 41 10.93 -18.12 -15.06
C ASP A 41 12.00 -18.91 -14.25
N PRO A 42 12.93 -19.63 -14.89
CA PRO A 42 13.95 -20.42 -14.20
C PRO A 42 14.83 -19.60 -13.26
N ASP A 43 14.88 -18.27 -13.43
CA ASP A 43 15.59 -17.36 -12.53
C ASP A 43 14.85 -17.12 -11.19
N VAL A 44 13.62 -17.61 -11.03
CA VAL A 44 12.89 -17.57 -9.75
C VAL A 44 13.40 -18.69 -8.83
N ASP A 45 14.45 -18.39 -8.05
CA ASP A 45 14.95 -19.23 -6.96
C ASP A 45 14.00 -19.17 -5.73
N MET A 46 12.74 -19.58 -5.92
CA MET A 46 11.76 -19.69 -4.85
C MET A 46 10.82 -20.87 -5.12
N ASP A 47 10.71 -21.76 -4.14
CA ASP A 47 9.73 -22.85 -4.17
C ASP A 47 8.33 -22.32 -3.85
N LEU A 48 7.57 -21.99 -4.89
CA LEU A 48 6.21 -21.45 -4.77
C LEU A 48 5.19 -22.44 -4.21
N ASN A 49 5.53 -23.73 -4.11
CA ASN A 49 4.66 -24.77 -3.54
C ASN A 49 4.93 -25.02 -2.06
N ARG A 50 5.91 -24.33 -1.48
CA ARG A 50 6.29 -24.53 -0.08
C ARG A 50 5.41 -23.70 0.85
N GLY A 51 4.82 -24.35 1.84
CA GLY A 51 4.20 -23.68 2.99
C GLY A 51 2.86 -23.01 2.67
N ASP A 52 2.51 -21.99 3.46
CA ASP A 52 1.26 -21.26 3.31
C ASP A 52 1.34 -20.31 2.11
N PRO A 53 0.44 -20.43 1.10
CA PRO A 53 0.37 -19.54 -0.05
C PRO A 53 0.39 -18.05 0.29
N TYR A 54 -0.21 -17.67 1.44
CA TYR A 54 -0.22 -16.29 1.90
C TYR A 54 1.17 -15.81 2.29
N VAL A 55 1.95 -16.64 2.98
CA VAL A 55 3.31 -16.31 3.41
C VAL A 55 4.22 -16.16 2.19
N VAL A 56 4.15 -17.10 1.24
CA VAL A 56 4.92 -17.03 -0.02
C VAL A 56 4.62 -15.74 -0.79
N MET A 57 3.34 -15.36 -0.89
CA MET A 57 2.96 -14.09 -1.51
C MET A 57 3.58 -12.87 -0.81
N LEU A 58 3.65 -12.86 0.52
CA LEU A 58 4.27 -11.75 1.24
C LEU A 58 5.76 -11.62 0.93
N GLU A 59 6.48 -12.74 0.85
CA GLU A 59 7.89 -12.77 0.44
C GLU A 59 8.07 -12.28 -1.01
N LEU A 60 7.16 -12.66 -1.92
CA LEU A 60 7.15 -12.16 -3.30
C LEU A 60 6.94 -10.64 -3.37
N ILE A 61 6.06 -10.09 -2.52
CA ILE A 61 5.82 -8.65 -2.45
C ILE A 61 7.08 -7.92 -1.95
N GLU A 62 7.76 -8.48 -0.94
CA GLU A 62 9.01 -7.93 -0.41
C GLU A 62 10.09 -7.88 -1.50
N LYS A 63 10.36 -9.00 -2.17
CA LYS A 63 11.31 -9.06 -3.30
C LYS A 63 10.95 -8.07 -4.42
N GLN A 64 9.66 -7.93 -4.74
CA GLN A 64 9.19 -6.99 -5.75
C GLN A 64 9.41 -5.53 -5.35
N PHE A 65 9.29 -5.21 -4.05
CA PHE A 65 9.50 -3.85 -3.54
C PHE A 65 10.97 -3.49 -3.38
N ASP A 66 11.81 -4.46 -3.06
CA ASP A 66 13.27 -4.27 -3.00
C ASP A 66 13.91 -4.15 -4.40
N GLY A 67 13.17 -4.56 -5.45
CA GLY A 67 13.62 -4.51 -6.84
C GLY A 67 14.38 -5.75 -7.29
N ASP A 68 14.40 -6.79 -6.45
CA ASP A 68 15.00 -8.10 -6.73
C ASP A 68 14.11 -8.96 -7.65
N MET A 69 12.92 -8.49 -7.99
CA MET A 69 11.96 -9.16 -8.88
C MET A 69 11.29 -8.15 -9.81
N GLU A 70 11.14 -8.51 -11.08
CA GLU A 70 10.37 -7.74 -12.05
C GLU A 70 8.87 -7.97 -11.89
N LEU A 71 8.07 -6.93 -12.16
CA LEU A 71 6.61 -6.97 -11.99
C LEU A 71 5.96 -8.11 -12.80
N SER A 72 6.42 -8.36 -14.02
CA SER A 72 5.97 -9.47 -14.86
C SER A 72 6.14 -10.83 -14.18
N THR A 73 7.31 -11.06 -13.59
CA THR A 73 7.66 -12.30 -12.88
C THR A 73 6.83 -12.44 -11.61
N PHE A 74 6.68 -11.36 -10.85
CA PHE A 74 5.80 -11.32 -9.68
C PHE A 74 4.35 -11.69 -10.02
N GLU A 75 3.79 -11.09 -11.07
CA GLU A 75 2.42 -11.39 -11.51
C GLU A 75 2.23 -12.85 -11.93
N GLU A 76 3.21 -13.43 -12.61
CA GLU A 76 3.15 -14.85 -13.01
C GLU A 76 3.27 -15.78 -11.81
N CYS A 77 4.15 -15.49 -10.84
CA CYS A 77 4.25 -16.24 -9.58
C CYS A 77 2.92 -16.20 -8.80
N LEU A 78 2.28 -15.03 -8.72
CA LEU A 78 0.97 -14.93 -8.10
C LEU A 78 -0.11 -15.67 -8.86
N ARG A 79 -0.07 -15.67 -10.20
CA ARG A 79 -1.01 -16.41 -11.04
C ARG A 79 -0.84 -17.91 -10.86
N TYR A 80 0.39 -18.39 -10.65
CA TYR A 80 0.67 -19.77 -10.29
C TYR A 80 0.03 -20.15 -8.95
N ILE A 81 0.16 -19.30 -7.92
CA ILE A 81 -0.35 -19.57 -6.57
C ILE A 81 -1.87 -19.37 -6.48
N TYR A 82 -2.41 -18.27 -6.99
CA TYR A 82 -3.81 -17.86 -6.78
C TYR A 82 -4.71 -17.99 -8.02
N GLY A 83 -4.15 -18.37 -9.17
CA GLY A 83 -4.90 -18.49 -10.41
C GLY A 83 -5.57 -17.17 -10.79
N THR A 84 -6.87 -17.22 -11.07
CA THR A 84 -7.66 -16.07 -11.51
C THR A 84 -7.83 -15.00 -10.45
N LYS A 85 -7.59 -15.27 -9.15
CA LYS A 85 -7.69 -14.25 -8.09
C LYS A 85 -6.43 -13.38 -7.97
N ALA A 86 -5.34 -13.72 -8.65
CA ALA A 86 -4.05 -13.03 -8.55
C ALA A 86 -4.09 -11.54 -8.94
N TYR A 87 -4.97 -11.14 -9.87
CA TYR A 87 -5.04 -9.76 -10.39
C TYR A 87 -5.29 -8.70 -9.31
N ILE A 88 -5.86 -9.09 -8.17
CA ILE A 88 -6.11 -8.23 -7.02
C ILE A 88 -4.82 -7.55 -6.54
N MET A 89 -3.68 -8.22 -6.71
CA MET A 89 -2.36 -7.79 -6.22
C MET A 89 -1.46 -7.14 -7.28
N PHE A 90 -1.82 -7.15 -8.57
CA PHE A 90 -0.95 -6.65 -9.67
C PHE A 90 -0.60 -5.16 -9.58
N THR A 91 -1.36 -4.39 -8.80
CA THR A 91 -1.15 -2.95 -8.62
C THR A 91 -0.85 -2.57 -7.18
N VAL A 92 -0.38 -3.53 -6.37
CA VAL A 92 -0.05 -3.30 -4.96
C VAL A 92 1.10 -2.29 -4.82
N ASP A 93 2.08 -2.35 -5.71
CA ASP A 93 3.21 -1.42 -5.81
C ASP A 93 2.74 0.03 -5.99
N LYS A 94 1.85 0.28 -6.95
CA LYS A 94 1.31 1.61 -7.23
C LYS A 94 0.49 2.14 -6.07
N LEU A 95 -0.25 1.26 -5.40
CA LEU A 95 -1.04 1.63 -4.23
C LEU A 95 -0.13 2.09 -3.09
N VAL A 96 0.93 1.34 -2.79
CA VAL A 96 1.93 1.69 -1.76
C VAL A 96 2.67 2.97 -2.15
N GLN A 97 3.13 3.09 -3.40
CA GLN A 97 3.77 4.32 -3.90
C GLN A 97 2.86 5.54 -3.76
N ASN A 98 1.57 5.41 -4.05
CA ASN A 98 0.62 6.50 -3.87
C ASN A 98 0.45 6.87 -2.39
N MET A 99 0.39 5.88 -1.49
CA MET A 99 0.35 6.16 -0.04
C MET A 99 1.60 6.91 0.41
N THR A 100 2.79 6.48 -0.01
CA THR A 100 4.06 7.16 0.28
C THR A 100 4.07 8.59 -0.25
N LYS A 101 3.60 8.82 -1.48
CA LYS A 101 3.49 10.16 -2.07
C LYS A 101 2.53 11.06 -1.28
N GLN A 102 1.39 10.54 -0.84
CA GLN A 102 0.45 11.30 -0.01
C GLN A 102 1.06 11.65 1.35
N MET A 103 1.77 10.71 1.99
CA MET A 103 2.50 10.98 3.23
C MET A 103 3.59 12.04 3.02
N GLN A 104 4.36 11.93 1.93
CA GLN A 104 5.40 12.91 1.59
C GLN A 104 4.78 14.29 1.38
N LEU A 105 3.66 14.39 0.66
CA LEU A 105 2.95 15.65 0.45
C LEU A 105 2.57 16.29 1.79
N LEU A 106 1.96 15.51 2.70
CA LEU A 106 1.55 15.97 4.03
C LEU A 106 2.75 16.50 4.85
N VAL A 107 3.88 15.81 4.82
CA VAL A 107 5.08 16.21 5.57
C VAL A 107 5.79 17.40 4.91
N SER A 108 5.82 17.44 3.58
CA SER A 108 6.53 18.49 2.83
C SER A 108 5.79 19.83 2.79
N ASP A 109 4.48 19.84 3.07
CA ASP A 109 3.69 21.06 3.08
C ASP A 109 3.95 21.89 4.35
N THR A 110 4.97 22.74 4.27
CA THR A 110 5.37 23.62 5.37
C THR A 110 4.29 24.63 5.73
N LYS A 111 3.45 25.05 4.76
CA LYS A 111 2.37 26.02 5.02
C LYS A 111 1.30 25.38 5.87
N SER A 112 0.82 24.20 5.48
CA SER A 112 -0.18 23.44 6.25
C SER A 112 0.32 23.12 7.65
N ASN A 113 1.58 22.67 7.80
CA ASN A 113 2.16 22.42 9.13
C ASN A 113 2.23 23.69 10.00
N THR A 114 2.60 24.84 9.42
CA THR A 114 2.64 26.12 10.14
C THR A 114 1.24 26.54 10.60
N LEU A 115 0.23 26.37 9.75
CA LEU A 115 -1.16 26.71 10.07
C LEU A 115 -1.74 25.79 11.16
N ILE A 116 -1.43 24.49 11.12
CA ILE A 116 -1.84 23.54 12.15
C ILE A 116 -1.23 23.93 13.50
N ASN A 117 0.08 24.21 13.54
CA ASN A 117 0.74 24.67 14.77
C ASN A 117 0.15 25.98 15.29
N LEU A 118 -0.09 26.94 14.39
CA LEU A 118 -0.72 28.22 14.72
C LEU A 118 -2.12 28.01 15.34
N PHE A 119 -2.91 27.09 14.78
CA PHE A 119 -4.23 26.72 15.30
C PHE A 119 -4.13 26.04 16.68
N GLU A 120 -3.23 25.09 16.87
CA GLU A 120 -3.04 24.43 18.17
C GLU A 120 -2.60 25.41 19.25
N ASP A 121 -1.68 26.33 18.93
CA ASP A 121 -1.23 27.36 19.85
C ASP A 121 -2.35 28.34 20.21
N ASN A 122 -3.21 28.68 19.26
CA ASN A 122 -4.40 29.49 19.53
C ASN A 122 -5.39 28.75 20.44
N LYS A 123 -5.64 27.46 20.18
CA LYS A 123 -6.51 26.60 21.00
C LYS A 123 -6.00 26.49 22.44
N LYS A 124 -4.68 26.32 22.64
CA LYS A 124 -4.09 26.28 24.00
C LYS A 124 -4.29 27.59 24.78
N ARG A 125 -4.46 28.72 24.06
CA ARG A 125 -4.68 30.07 24.63
C ARG A 125 -6.17 30.38 24.88
N HIS A 126 -7.01 29.35 24.98
CA HIS A 126 -8.49 29.36 25.01
C HIS A 126 -9.16 30.41 25.93
N ASP A 127 -8.46 30.96 26.93
CA ASP A 127 -9.02 31.88 27.94
C ASP A 127 -8.44 33.32 27.93
N GLN A 128 -7.56 33.68 26.98
CA GLN A 128 -6.88 35.00 26.96
C GLN A 128 -6.88 35.70 25.59
N SER A 129 -7.83 35.40 24.71
CA SER A 129 -7.85 36.01 23.36
C SER A 129 -8.36 37.46 23.39
N SER A 130 -7.48 38.40 23.72
CA SER A 130 -7.69 39.82 23.43
C SER A 130 -7.93 40.03 21.92
N VAL A 131 -8.70 41.06 21.55
CA VAL A 131 -8.92 41.48 20.16
C VAL A 131 -7.59 41.61 19.39
N ARG A 132 -6.53 42.10 20.04
CA ARG A 132 -5.18 42.18 19.45
C ARG A 132 -4.61 40.81 19.08
N SER A 133 -4.80 39.82 19.94
CA SER A 133 -4.33 38.45 19.71
C SER A 133 -5.04 37.81 18.51
N HIS A 134 -6.33 38.10 18.33
CA HIS A 134 -7.09 37.64 17.16
C HIS A 134 -6.61 38.28 15.85
N ILE A 135 -6.38 39.60 15.86
CA ILE A 135 -5.83 40.32 14.70
C ILE A 135 -4.46 39.76 14.31
N MET A 136 -3.59 39.50 15.29
CA MET A 136 -2.26 38.95 15.05
C MET A 136 -2.31 37.52 14.51
N TYR A 137 -3.23 36.69 15.01
CA TYR A 137 -3.46 35.35 14.48
C TYR A 137 -3.88 35.38 13.00
N GLN A 138 -4.84 36.25 12.65
CA GLN A 138 -5.29 36.40 11.26
C GLN A 138 -4.17 36.91 10.34
N LEU A 139 -3.40 37.91 10.77
CA LEU A 139 -2.24 38.41 10.01
C LEU A 139 -1.22 37.29 9.73
N HIS A 140 -0.94 36.46 10.74
CA HIS A 140 0.02 35.37 10.62
C HIS A 140 -0.48 34.25 9.69
N ALA A 141 -1.76 33.88 9.79
CA ALA A 141 -2.39 32.92 8.89
C ALA A 141 -2.38 33.43 7.43
N ASN A 142 -2.78 34.68 7.21
CA ASN A 142 -2.81 35.30 5.87
C ASN A 142 -1.41 35.39 5.24
N SER A 143 -0.39 35.72 6.05
CA SER A 143 1.00 35.74 5.60
C SER A 143 1.52 34.35 5.20
N THR A 144 0.98 33.28 5.80
CA THR A 144 1.41 31.90 5.55
C THR A 144 0.74 31.32 4.30
N ILE A 145 -0.56 31.58 4.12
CA ILE A 145 -1.35 31.10 2.97
C ILE A 145 -0.95 31.88 1.71
N GLY A 146 -0.91 33.21 1.81
CA GLY A 146 -0.83 34.14 0.68
C GLY A 146 -2.11 34.97 0.58
N TYR A 147 -2.02 36.20 0.08
CA TYR A 147 -3.15 37.14 0.02
C TYR A 147 -4.14 36.87 -1.11
N ASP A 148 -3.84 35.91 -1.99
CA ASP A 148 -4.70 35.56 -3.13
C ASP A 148 -5.83 34.60 -2.76
N GLU A 149 -5.81 34.00 -1.55
CA GLU A 149 -6.83 33.08 -1.08
C GLU A 149 -7.65 33.68 0.08
N PRO A 150 -8.99 33.60 0.04
CA PRO A 150 -9.83 34.08 1.13
C PRO A 150 -9.75 33.16 2.36
N THR A 151 -9.44 33.73 3.52
CA THR A 151 -9.41 33.00 4.81
C THR A 151 -10.73 33.11 5.56
N TYR A 152 -11.19 31.99 6.13
CA TYR A 152 -12.43 31.92 6.90
C TYR A 152 -12.16 31.49 8.35
N ARG A 153 -12.98 32.00 9.28
CA ARG A 153 -12.98 31.56 10.66
C ARG A 153 -13.84 30.30 10.78
N MET A 154 -13.28 29.22 11.34
CA MET A 154 -14.04 28.03 11.70
C MET A 154 -14.59 28.22 13.12
N ASP A 155 -15.90 28.31 13.24
CA ASP A 155 -16.61 28.30 14.53
C ASP A 155 -17.16 26.87 14.76
N TYR A 156 -16.82 26.25 15.90
CA TYR A 156 -17.26 24.91 16.29
C TYR A 156 -17.87 24.94 17.70
#